data_AF-A0A7S2QN47-F1
#
_entry.id   AF-A0A7S2QN47-F1
#
_cell.length_a   1.000
_cell.length_b   1.000
_cell.length_c   1.000
_cell.angle_alpha   90.00
_cell.angle_beta   90.00
_cell.angle_gamma   90.00
#
_symmetry.space_group_name_H-M   'P 1'
#
loop_
_entity.id
_entity.type
_entity.pdbx_description
1 polymer ?
#
loop_
_entity_poly.entity_id
_entity_poly.type
_entity_poly.pdbx_seq_one_letter_code
_entity_poly.pdbx_strand_id
1 'polypeptide(L)'
;QMNIGLNLDALDPTTAFVDHIVPGAVQAWNALHPAMDHLKIYDRIISVNGVSGNTDDLLTELRSQDTWDITVVRPVEIRVVVDCARFRSLGLDLKYSPNGSTLLIAELGDGAIAQWNQNILRDEGPSTMTVTRCDRIVELNGARGDAKKLLEAAADTQMLHMTILHYEG
;
A
#
# COMPACT_ATOMS: atom_id res chain seq x y z
N GLN A 1 -12.48 -27.22 4.32
CA GLN A 1 -12.69 -25.79 4.05
C GLN A 1 -11.50 -25.29 3.25
N MET A 2 -11.71 -24.72 2.05
CA MET A 2 -10.59 -24.13 1.28
C MET A 2 -10.21 -22.81 1.93
N ASN A 3 -8.93 -22.60 2.21
CA ASN A 3 -8.42 -21.31 2.66
C ASN A 3 -8.63 -20.26 1.55
N ILE A 4 -8.95 -19.02 1.91
CA ILE A 4 -9.13 -17.90 0.98
C ILE A 4 -7.88 -17.65 0.11
N GLY A 5 -6.69 -17.91 0.67
CA GLY A 5 -5.41 -17.79 -0.05
C GLY A 5 -4.85 -16.36 -0.07
N LEU A 6 -5.08 -15.59 0.99
CA LEU A 6 -4.57 -14.22 1.11
C LEU A 6 -3.67 -14.06 2.34
N ASN A 7 -2.51 -13.43 2.14
CA ASN A 7 -1.75 -12.82 3.21
C ASN A 7 -2.11 -11.35 3.26
N LEU A 8 -2.66 -10.92 4.39
CA LEU A 8 -3.16 -9.57 4.59
C LEU A 8 -2.33 -8.84 5.64
N ASP A 9 -2.04 -7.58 5.35
CA ASP A 9 -1.50 -6.63 6.31
C ASP A 9 -2.66 -5.76 6.85
N ALA A 10 -2.72 -5.67 8.18
CA ALA A 10 -3.77 -4.98 8.93
C ALA A 10 -3.26 -3.72 9.67
N LEU A 11 -2.21 -3.07 9.14
CA LEU A 11 -1.64 -1.86 9.75
C LEU A 11 -2.56 -0.63 9.61
N ASP A 12 -3.46 -0.62 8.62
CA ASP A 12 -4.56 0.34 8.52
C ASP A 12 -5.75 -0.16 9.34
N PRO A 13 -6.32 0.64 10.28
CA PRO A 13 -7.44 0.21 11.12
C PRO A 13 -8.78 0.03 10.37
N THR A 14 -8.88 0.49 9.12
CA THR A 14 -10.16 0.50 8.37
C THR A 14 -10.22 -0.45 7.19
N THR A 15 -9.07 -0.85 6.65
CA THR A 15 -8.96 -1.67 5.44
C THR A 15 -7.88 -2.74 5.57
N ALA A 16 -7.98 -3.81 4.78
CA ALA A 16 -6.96 -4.87 4.73
C ALA A 16 -6.16 -4.80 3.43
N PHE A 17 -4.84 -4.74 3.52
CA PHE A 17 -3.95 -4.69 2.36
C PHE A 17 -3.55 -6.10 1.90
N VAL A 18 -3.72 -6.39 0.60
CA VAL A 18 -3.29 -7.66 0.01
C VAL A 18 -1.78 -7.64 -0.23
N ASP A 19 -1.01 -8.16 0.71
CA ASP A 19 0.45 -8.24 0.59
C ASP A 19 0.85 -9.33 -0.41
N HIS A 20 0.30 -10.54 -0.24
CA HIS A 20 0.54 -11.67 -1.13
C HIS A 20 -0.71 -12.51 -1.37
N ILE A 21 -0.81 -13.08 -2.57
CA ILE A 21 -1.81 -14.10 -2.92
C ILE A 21 -1.10 -15.46 -2.91
N VAL A 22 -1.53 -16.34 -2.01
CA VAL A 22 -1.01 -17.70 -1.85
C VAL A 22 -2.05 -18.73 -2.37
N PRO A 23 -1.69 -20.01 -2.52
CA PRO A 23 -2.66 -21.03 -2.97
C PRO A 23 -3.94 -21.04 -2.14
N GLY A 24 -5.09 -20.92 -2.82
CA GLY A 24 -6.40 -20.85 -2.18
C GLY A 24 -7.51 -20.40 -3.13
N ALA A 25 -8.67 -20.08 -2.55
CA ALA A 25 -9.90 -19.75 -3.28
C ALA A 25 -9.73 -18.56 -4.25
N VAL A 26 -8.97 -17.54 -3.87
CA VAL A 26 -8.73 -16.37 -4.73
C VAL A 26 -7.97 -16.74 -6.00
N GLN A 27 -6.95 -17.60 -5.93
CA GLN A 27 -6.24 -18.04 -7.14
C GLN A 27 -7.16 -18.83 -8.07
N ALA A 28 -7.99 -19.72 -7.50
CA ALA A 28 -8.98 -20.47 -8.27
C ALA A 28 -10.02 -19.55 -8.93
N TRP A 29 -10.47 -18.51 -8.21
CA TRP A 29 -11.37 -17.50 -8.74
C TRP A 29 -10.71 -16.70 -9.86
N ASN A 30 -9.52 -16.14 -9.65
CA ASN A 30 -8.77 -15.40 -10.67
C ASN A 30 -8.58 -16.25 -11.95
N ALA A 31 -8.27 -17.54 -11.83
CA ALA A 31 -8.06 -18.42 -12.98
C ALA A 31 -9.30 -18.61 -13.87
N LEU A 32 -10.49 -18.37 -13.33
CA LEU A 32 -11.78 -18.54 -14.02
C LEU A 32 -12.40 -17.22 -14.50
N HIS A 33 -11.78 -16.08 -14.19
CA HIS A 33 -12.33 -14.75 -14.45
C HIS A 33 -11.34 -13.90 -15.28
N PRO A 34 -11.81 -12.87 -16.00
CA PRO A 34 -10.94 -12.00 -16.78
C PRO A 34 -10.03 -11.14 -15.88
N ALA A 35 -8.89 -10.73 -16.41
CA ALA A 35 -7.84 -10.00 -15.67
C ALA A 35 -8.28 -8.66 -15.05
N MET A 36 -9.39 -8.08 -15.53
CA MET A 36 -10.00 -6.88 -14.98
C MET A 36 -10.68 -7.12 -13.63
N ASP A 37 -11.18 -8.34 -13.42
CA ASP A 37 -11.90 -8.72 -12.21
C ASP A 37 -10.93 -9.25 -11.14
N HIS A 38 -9.76 -9.76 -11.54
CA HIS A 38 -8.78 -10.39 -10.64
C HIS A 38 -8.51 -9.60 -9.35
N LEU A 39 -8.58 -10.26 -8.20
CA LEU A 39 -7.97 -9.74 -6.99
C LEU A 39 -6.44 -9.82 -7.17
N LYS A 40 -5.74 -8.72 -6.91
CA LYS A 40 -4.29 -8.60 -7.16
C LYS A 40 -3.54 -8.30 -5.87
N ILE A 41 -2.24 -8.61 -5.89
CA ILE A 41 -1.33 -8.04 -4.91
C ILE A 41 -1.47 -6.52 -4.94
N TYR A 42 -1.40 -5.92 -3.77
CA TYR A 42 -1.57 -4.49 -3.53
C TYR A 42 -3.00 -3.97 -3.67
N ASP A 43 -4.00 -4.81 -3.95
CA ASP A 43 -5.38 -4.40 -3.75
C ASP A 43 -5.64 -4.11 -2.26
N ARG A 44 -6.50 -3.13 -1.99
CA ARG A 44 -6.99 -2.82 -0.64
C ARG A 44 -8.42 -3.29 -0.51
N ILE A 45 -8.67 -4.24 0.37
CA ILE A 45 -10.01 -4.73 0.68
C ILE A 45 -10.70 -3.71 1.58
N ILE A 46 -11.81 -3.15 1.08
CA ILE A 46 -12.60 -2.13 1.78
C ILE A 46 -13.95 -2.68 2.28
N SER A 47 -14.44 -3.77 1.66
CA SER A 47 -15.63 -4.46 2.15
C SER A 47 -15.60 -5.95 1.84
N VAL A 48 -16.17 -6.74 2.74
CA VAL A 48 -16.39 -8.19 2.60
C VAL A 48 -17.81 -8.49 3.04
N ASN A 49 -18.66 -9.01 2.15
CA ASN A 49 -20.06 -9.33 2.43
C ASN A 49 -20.86 -8.16 3.06
N GLY A 50 -20.52 -6.92 2.70
CA GLY A 50 -21.12 -5.70 3.25
C GLY A 50 -20.53 -5.23 4.59
N VAL A 51 -19.65 -6.01 5.24
CA VAL A 51 -18.84 -5.56 6.38
C VAL A 51 -17.77 -4.59 5.88
N SER A 52 -17.56 -3.46 6.55
CA SER A 52 -16.57 -2.43 6.17
C SER A 52 -16.22 -1.51 7.35
N GLY A 53 -15.17 -0.71 7.19
CA GLY A 53 -14.82 0.38 8.14
C GLY A 53 -14.01 -0.04 9.37
N ASN A 54 -13.77 -1.33 9.56
CA ASN A 54 -12.91 -1.87 10.60
C ASN A 54 -12.16 -3.12 10.10
N THR A 55 -10.83 -3.11 10.16
CA THR A 55 -10.00 -4.20 9.63
C THR A 55 -10.18 -5.52 10.37
N ASP A 56 -10.38 -5.51 11.68
CA ASP A 56 -10.58 -6.75 12.45
C ASP A 56 -11.91 -7.43 12.09
N ASP A 57 -12.94 -6.64 11.82
CA ASP A 57 -14.23 -7.13 11.33
C ASP A 57 -14.10 -7.71 9.92
N LEU A 58 -13.40 -7.02 9.02
CA LEU A 58 -13.08 -7.53 7.67
C LEU A 58 -12.35 -8.87 7.74
N LEU A 59 -11.30 -8.96 8.56
CA LEU A 59 -10.53 -10.19 8.74
C LEU A 59 -11.36 -11.32 9.37
N THR A 60 -12.27 -10.99 10.27
CA THR A 60 -13.17 -11.96 10.90
C THR A 60 -14.15 -12.51 9.89
N GLU A 61 -14.73 -11.68 9.03
CA GLU A 61 -15.63 -12.10 7.96
C GLU A 61 -14.91 -12.98 6.93
N LEU A 62 -13.69 -12.61 6.53
CA LEU A 62 -12.86 -13.43 5.63
C LEU A 62 -12.54 -14.82 6.20
N ARG A 63 -12.42 -14.95 7.53
CA ARG A 63 -12.14 -16.23 8.20
C ARG A 63 -13.38 -17.07 8.47
N SER A 64 -14.54 -16.43 8.64
CA SER A 64 -15.74 -17.09 9.18
C SER A 64 -16.69 -17.60 8.09
N GLN A 65 -16.54 -17.12 6.85
CA GLN A 65 -17.39 -17.48 5.73
C GLN A 65 -16.69 -18.40 4.72
N ASP A 66 -17.49 -19.04 3.88
CA ASP A 66 -17.05 -19.87 2.75
C ASP A 66 -17.39 -19.24 1.38
N THR A 67 -18.03 -18.08 1.38
CA THR A 67 -18.38 -17.31 0.19
C THR A 67 -18.18 -15.84 0.51
N TRP A 68 -17.53 -15.12 -0.41
CA TRP A 68 -17.14 -13.73 -0.20
C TRP A 68 -17.53 -12.89 -1.42
N ASP A 69 -18.29 -11.83 -1.19
CA ASP A 69 -18.36 -10.65 -2.03
C ASP A 69 -17.31 -9.66 -1.51
N ILE A 70 -16.26 -9.40 -2.30
CA ILE A 70 -15.12 -8.58 -1.88
C ILE A 70 -15.08 -7.32 -2.75
N THR A 71 -15.17 -6.17 -2.11
CA THR A 71 -14.93 -4.87 -2.76
C THR A 71 -13.51 -4.40 -2.45
N VAL A 72 -12.79 -4.00 -3.50
CA VAL A 72 -11.41 -3.50 -3.38
C VAL A 72 -11.20 -2.15 -4.06
N VAL A 73 -10.17 -1.44 -3.59
CA VAL A 73 -9.57 -0.30 -4.28
C VAL A 73 -8.19 -0.71 -4.80
N ARG A 74 -7.93 -0.40 -6.07
CA ARG A 74 -6.63 -0.63 -6.72
C ARG A 74 -5.75 0.61 -6.64
N PRO A 75 -4.46 0.45 -6.32
CA PRO A 75 -3.56 1.59 -6.27
C PRO A 75 -3.11 2.02 -7.66
N VAL A 76 -2.69 3.28 -7.75
CA VAL A 76 -1.86 3.81 -8.82
C VAL A 76 -0.43 3.94 -8.30
N GLU A 77 0.56 3.55 -9.09
CA GLU A 77 1.97 3.79 -8.75
C GLU A 77 2.35 5.24 -9.07
N ILE A 78 2.85 5.95 -8.06
CA ILE A 78 3.43 7.29 -8.21
C ILE A 78 4.94 7.23 -7.94
N ARG A 79 5.70 7.99 -8.73
CA ARG A 79 7.16 8.09 -8.59
C ARG A 79 7.54 9.41 -7.95
N VAL A 80 8.20 9.32 -6.81
CA VAL A 80 8.65 10.48 -6.04
C VAL A 80 10.17 10.51 -6.04
N VAL A 81 10.73 11.69 -6.29
CA VAL A 81 12.18 11.93 -6.23
C VAL A 81 12.42 13.14 -5.35
N VAL A 82 13.21 12.97 -4.30
CA VAL A 82 13.58 14.06 -3.38
C VAL A 82 15.09 14.13 -3.18
N ASP A 83 15.59 15.35 -3.03
CA ASP A 83 16.98 15.62 -2.65
C ASP A 83 17.05 15.69 -1.12
N CYS A 84 17.51 14.59 -0.50
CA CYS A 84 17.66 14.45 0.94
C CYS A 84 18.63 15.46 1.53
N ALA A 85 19.61 15.98 0.77
CA ALA A 85 20.57 16.97 1.30
C ALA A 85 19.93 18.34 1.55
N ARG A 86 18.76 18.62 0.95
CA ARG A 86 18.04 19.89 1.10
C ARG A 86 17.08 19.92 2.30
N PHE A 87 16.83 18.79 2.94
CA PHE A 87 15.85 18.67 4.02
C PHE A 87 16.44 17.91 5.21
N ARG A 88 15.98 18.25 6.42
CA ARG A 88 16.37 17.51 7.63
C ARG A 88 15.66 16.17 7.78
N SER A 89 14.54 16.00 7.09
CA SER A 89 13.67 14.82 7.17
C SER A 89 12.82 14.70 5.89
N LEU A 90 12.30 13.49 5.65
CA LEU A 90 11.26 13.27 4.64
C LEU A 90 9.89 13.78 5.09
N GLY A 91 9.64 13.84 6.40
CA GLY A 91 8.33 14.16 6.97
C GLY A 91 7.37 12.98 6.94
N LEU A 92 7.88 11.75 7.11
CA LEU A 92 7.09 10.50 7.07
C LEU A 92 7.19 9.77 8.40
N ASP A 93 6.06 9.36 8.96
CA ASP A 93 5.98 8.31 9.97
C ASP A 93 5.59 6.99 9.28
N LEU A 94 6.43 5.97 9.44
CA LEU A 94 6.30 4.70 8.72
C LEU A 94 5.99 3.56 9.67
N LYS A 95 4.96 2.77 9.32
CA LYS A 95 4.66 1.48 9.95
C LYS A 95 4.99 0.36 8.99
N TYR A 96 5.60 -0.71 9.49
CA TYR A 96 5.87 -1.90 8.71
C TYR A 96 5.99 -3.12 9.62
N SER A 97 5.64 -4.28 9.08
CA SER A 97 5.97 -5.55 9.71
C SER A 97 7.43 -5.89 9.41
N PRO A 98 8.20 -6.51 10.33
CA PRO A 98 9.60 -6.86 10.07
C PRO A 98 9.82 -7.72 8.80
N ASN A 99 8.83 -8.55 8.47
CA ASN A 99 8.82 -9.40 7.26
C ASN A 99 7.90 -8.86 6.15
N GLY A 100 7.34 -7.65 6.32
CA GLY A 100 6.45 -7.04 5.34
C GLY A 100 7.23 -6.52 4.14
N SER A 101 6.60 -6.53 2.96
CA SER A 101 7.23 -6.14 1.70
C SER A 101 7.08 -4.64 1.36
N THR A 102 6.44 -3.87 2.24
CA THR A 102 6.05 -2.47 2.03
C THR A 102 6.16 -1.65 3.32
N LEU A 103 6.27 -0.32 3.18
CA LEU A 103 6.21 0.62 4.31
C LEU A 103 4.92 1.43 4.22
N LEU A 104 4.04 1.31 5.21
CA LEU A 104 2.82 2.12 5.33
C LEU A 104 3.17 3.53 5.81
N ILE A 105 2.72 4.55 5.08
CA ILE A 105 2.79 5.94 5.52
C ILE A 105 1.63 6.17 6.51
N ALA A 106 1.96 6.17 7.80
CA ALA A 106 0.98 6.33 8.86
C ALA A 106 0.61 7.81 9.06
N GLU A 107 1.61 8.69 9.07
CA GLU A 107 1.44 10.13 9.20
C GLU A 107 2.41 10.88 8.29
N LEU A 108 2.01 12.09 7.88
CA LEU A 108 2.86 13.05 7.18
C LEU A 108 3.07 14.29 8.04
N GLY A 109 4.28 14.82 8.01
CA GLY A 109 4.65 16.08 8.65
C GLY A 109 5.50 16.94 7.74
N ASP A 110 6.12 17.98 8.31
CA ASP A 110 7.03 18.85 7.57
C ASP A 110 8.26 18.07 7.08
N GLY A 111 8.64 18.30 5.83
CA GLY A 111 9.80 17.64 5.23
C GLY A 111 9.78 17.64 3.70
N ALA A 112 10.67 16.83 3.12
CA ALA A 112 10.85 16.73 1.67
C ALA A 112 9.56 16.33 0.94
N ILE A 113 8.75 15.41 1.51
CA ILE A 113 7.50 14.96 0.92
C ILE A 113 6.44 16.06 0.92
N ALA A 114 6.30 16.81 2.03
CA ALA A 114 5.38 17.94 2.08
C ALA A 114 5.72 18.98 1.01
N GLN A 115 7.00 19.29 0.81
CA GLN A 115 7.44 20.19 -0.26
C GLN A 115 7.19 19.61 -1.66
N TRP A 116 7.43 18.31 -1.85
CA TRP A 116 7.16 17.63 -3.12
C TRP A 116 5.67 17.68 -3.49
N ASN A 117 4.78 17.36 -2.54
CA ASN A 117 3.33 17.48 -2.71
C ASN A 117 2.90 18.89 -3.10
N GLN A 118 3.45 19.92 -2.43
CA GLN A 118 3.17 21.32 -2.75
C GLN A 118 3.60 21.68 -4.17
N ASN A 119 4.71 21.13 -4.66
CA ASN A 119 5.18 21.39 -6.02
C ASN A 119 4.26 20.76 -7.06
N ILE A 120 3.83 19.50 -6.86
CA ILE A 120 2.86 18.83 -7.75
C ILE A 120 1.58 19.65 -7.90
N LEU A 121 1.03 20.14 -6.79
CA LEU A 121 -0.19 20.95 -6.82
C LEU A 121 0.03 22.34 -7.46
N ARG A 122 1.21 22.95 -7.28
CA ARG A 122 1.57 24.24 -7.90
C ARG A 122 1.72 24.12 -9.42
N ASP A 123 2.28 23.01 -9.89
CA ASP A 123 2.52 22.76 -11.31
C ASP A 123 1.25 22.24 -12.03
N GLU A 124 0.06 22.43 -11.43
CA GLU A 124 -1.24 21.95 -11.91
C GLU A 124 -1.31 20.42 -12.14
N GLY A 125 -0.46 19.67 -11.43
CA GLY A 125 -0.49 18.21 -11.44
C GLY A 125 -1.77 17.68 -10.78
N PRO A 126 -2.24 16.48 -11.19
CA PRO A 126 -3.45 15.89 -10.61
C PRO A 126 -3.22 15.56 -9.12
N SER A 127 -4.24 15.81 -8.29
CA SER A 127 -4.18 15.52 -6.85
C SER A 127 -3.94 14.03 -6.53
N THR A 128 -4.30 13.16 -7.48
CA THR A 128 -4.04 11.70 -7.45
C THR A 128 -2.56 11.35 -7.53
N MET A 129 -1.67 12.35 -7.70
CA MET A 129 -0.23 12.19 -7.61
C MET A 129 0.37 12.72 -6.31
N THR A 130 -0.43 13.19 -5.35
CA THR A 130 0.11 13.60 -4.04
C THR A 130 0.26 12.40 -3.11
N VAL A 131 1.33 12.38 -2.32
CA VAL A 131 1.54 11.38 -1.28
C VAL A 131 0.63 11.69 -0.10
N THR A 132 -0.13 10.71 0.37
CA THR A 132 -1.11 10.87 1.46
C THR A 132 -0.97 9.77 2.51
N ARG A 133 -1.72 9.91 3.62
CA ARG A 133 -1.78 8.87 4.65
C ARG A 133 -2.35 7.59 4.04
N CYS A 134 -1.91 6.45 4.57
CA CYS A 134 -2.23 5.12 4.10
C CYS A 134 -1.61 4.74 2.74
N ASP A 135 -0.84 5.61 2.08
CA ASP A 135 -0.03 5.19 0.93
C ASP A 135 1.07 4.21 1.36
N ARG A 136 1.55 3.40 0.40
CA ARG A 136 2.54 2.34 0.67
C ARG A 136 3.79 2.54 -0.17
N ILE A 137 4.95 2.69 0.46
CA ILE A 137 6.24 2.68 -0.24
C ILE A 137 6.59 1.23 -0.56
N VAL A 138 6.83 0.94 -1.85
CA VAL A 138 7.14 -0.42 -2.35
C VAL A 138 8.52 -0.55 -2.97
N GLU A 139 9.16 0.59 -3.27
CA GLU A 139 10.51 0.61 -3.82
C GLU A 139 11.25 1.86 -3.33
N LEU A 140 12.51 1.68 -2.92
CA LEU A 140 13.44 2.76 -2.59
C LEU A 140 14.75 2.54 -3.35
N ASN A 141 15.16 3.50 -4.19
CA ASN A 141 16.39 3.44 -4.99
C ASN A 141 16.56 2.14 -5.78
N GLY A 142 15.48 1.62 -6.38
CA GLY A 142 15.49 0.35 -7.13
C GLY A 142 15.43 -0.91 -6.27
N ALA A 143 15.51 -0.79 -4.94
CA ALA A 143 15.33 -1.91 -4.04
C ALA A 143 13.83 -2.16 -3.77
N ARG A 144 13.42 -3.41 -3.94
CA ARG A 144 12.14 -3.97 -3.47
C ARG A 144 12.40 -5.18 -2.58
N GLY A 145 11.41 -5.56 -1.77
CA GLY A 145 11.46 -6.71 -0.89
C GLY A 145 11.09 -6.33 0.54
N ASP A 146 11.70 -6.98 1.52
CA ASP A 146 11.40 -6.71 2.92
C ASP A 146 11.72 -5.26 3.34
N ALA A 147 11.02 -4.81 4.40
CA ALA A 147 11.15 -3.47 4.95
C ALA A 147 12.59 -3.11 5.33
N LYS A 148 13.39 -4.07 5.81
CA LYS A 148 14.79 -3.82 6.17
C LYS A 148 15.60 -3.43 4.94
N LYS A 149 15.48 -4.18 3.84
CA LYS A 149 16.15 -3.88 2.57
C LYS A 149 15.72 -2.53 2.00
N LEU A 150 14.45 -2.17 2.12
CA LEU A 150 13.96 -0.85 1.74
C LEU A 150 14.66 0.25 2.56
N LEU A 151 14.67 0.13 3.88
CA LEU A 151 15.29 1.13 4.76
C LEU A 151 16.80 1.26 4.54
N GLU A 152 17.51 0.15 4.30
CA GLU A 152 18.93 0.16 3.94
C GLU A 152 19.16 0.90 2.61
N ALA A 153 18.29 0.72 1.61
CA ALA A 153 18.40 1.41 0.33
C ALA A 153 18.11 2.92 0.41
N ALA A 154 17.44 3.36 1.48
CA ALA A 154 17.18 4.77 1.76
C ALA A 154 18.25 5.46 2.62
N ALA A 155 19.17 4.70 3.21
CA ALA A 155 20.22 5.24 4.07
C ALA A 155 21.31 5.96 3.26
N ASP A 156 21.87 7.03 3.84
CA ASP A 156 23.05 7.76 3.36
C ASP A 156 23.05 8.16 1.88
N THR A 157 21.86 8.36 1.29
CA THR A 157 21.71 8.82 -0.09
C THR A 157 21.43 10.31 -0.19
N GLN A 158 21.99 10.96 -1.20
CA GLN A 158 21.63 12.33 -1.54
C GLN A 158 20.26 12.40 -2.25
N MET A 159 19.99 11.47 -3.17
CA MET A 159 18.74 11.43 -3.92
C MET A 159 17.97 10.17 -3.51
N LEU A 160 16.71 10.33 -3.12
CA LEU A 160 15.83 9.23 -2.81
C LEU A 160 14.75 9.11 -3.88
N HIS A 161 14.81 8.01 -4.63
CA HIS A 161 13.80 7.61 -5.61
C HIS A 161 12.85 6.63 -4.95
N MET A 162 11.55 6.93 -4.97
CA MET A 162 10.52 6.13 -4.33
C MET A 162 9.45 5.75 -5.34
N THR A 163 9.02 4.49 -5.31
CA THR A 163 7.74 4.08 -5.90
C THR A 163 6.75 3.90 -4.75
N ILE A 164 5.64 4.64 -4.84
CA ILE A 164 4.59 4.66 -3.83
C ILE A 164 3.28 4.20 -4.47
N LEU A 165 2.56 3.32 -3.80
CA LEU A 165 1.19 2.94 -4.14
C LEU A 165 0.25 3.96 -3.49
N HIS A 166 -0.43 4.72 -4.35
CA HIS A 166 -1.46 5.68 -3.96
C HIS A 166 -2.85 5.10 -4.19
N TYR A 167 -3.74 5.23 -3.21
CA TYR A 167 -5.12 4.77 -3.30
C TYR A 167 -6.03 5.98 -3.33
N GLU A 168 -6.74 6.17 -4.44
CA GLU A 168 -7.76 7.21 -4.52
C GLU A 168 -8.86 6.90 -3.50
N GLY A 169 -9.14 7.88 -2.64
CA GLY A 169 -10.18 7.81 -1.60
C GLY A 169 -11.57 8.11 -2.14
#